data_AF-A0A8H5KND0-F1
#
_entry.id   AF-A0A8H5KND0-F1
#
_cell.length_a   1.000
_cell.length_b   1.000
_cell.length_c   1.000
_cell.angle_alpha   90.00
_cell.angle_beta   90.00
_cell.angle_gamma   90.00
#
_symmetry.space_group_name_H-M   'P 1'
#
loop_
_entity.id
_entity.type
_entity.pdbx_description
1 polymer ?
#
loop_
_entity_poly.entity_id
_entity_poly.type
_entity_poly.pdbx_seq_one_letter_code
_entity_poly.pdbx_strand_id
1 'polypeptide(L)'
;MSSNTISQLPTPEQRETITARLEDLIKAIESHSQWTPPNVDRGLFHVWDFVKRSHYIMTELDNIAAGRKVQHPEQIPKNEGECIWAYTIFSATVASGSEAALASYTDVCTRTITINEMIQNPRMLVMLGLSNVDFGSAIQEKSAAVKEAIKSAN
;
A
#
# COMPACT_ATOMS: atom_id res chain seq x y z
N MET A 1 -11.08 -18.69 9.25
CA MET A 1 -10.17 -17.86 8.42
C MET A 1 -8.84 -17.84 9.14
N SER A 2 -7.82 -18.47 8.58
CA SER A 2 -6.49 -18.49 9.22
C SER A 2 -5.93 -17.07 9.17
N SER A 3 -5.70 -16.45 10.33
CA SER A 3 -4.93 -15.22 10.42
C SER A 3 -3.52 -15.53 9.92
N ASN A 4 -3.17 -15.10 8.71
CA ASN A 4 -1.79 -15.03 8.28
C ASN A 4 -1.11 -13.96 9.14
N THR A 5 -0.52 -14.36 10.25
CA THR A 5 0.22 -13.45 11.13
C THR A 5 1.56 -13.13 10.45
N ILE A 6 1.68 -11.90 9.95
CA ILE A 6 2.91 -11.40 9.33
C ILE A 6 3.94 -11.26 10.44
N SER A 7 4.94 -12.14 10.45
CA SER A 7 5.94 -12.25 11.52
C SER A 7 7.34 -11.85 11.08
N GLN A 8 7.56 -11.64 9.78
CA GLN A 8 8.84 -11.28 9.20
C GLN A 8 8.70 -10.35 7.99
N LEU A 9 9.76 -9.60 7.70
CA LEU A 9 9.86 -8.82 6.47
C LEU A 9 10.08 -9.73 5.25
N PRO A 10 9.60 -9.35 4.07
CA PRO A 10 9.85 -10.10 2.85
C PRO A 10 11.34 -10.03 2.49
N THR A 11 11.84 -11.11 1.88
CA THR A 11 13.20 -11.13 1.29
C THR A 11 13.31 -10.08 0.19
N PRO A 12 14.53 -9.67 -0.21
CA PRO A 12 14.71 -8.70 -1.30
C PRO A 12 14.00 -9.12 -2.60
N GLU A 13 14.06 -10.40 -2.96
CA GLU A 13 13.40 -10.95 -4.16
C GLU A 13 11.87 -10.92 -4.06
N GLN A 14 11.31 -11.30 -2.90
CA GLN A 14 9.87 -11.20 -2.65
C GLN A 14 9.40 -9.75 -2.71
N ARG A 15 10.19 -8.84 -2.13
CA ARG A 15 9.88 -7.41 -2.13
C ARG A 15 9.92 -6.82 -3.53
N GLU A 16 10.92 -7.15 -4.33
CA GLU A 16 11.01 -6.76 -5.73
C GLU A 16 9.79 -7.26 -6.51
N THR A 17 9.40 -8.52 -6.30
CA THR A 17 8.20 -9.11 -6.92
C THR A 17 6.93 -8.35 -6.54
N ILE A 18 6.70 -8.07 -5.25
CA ILE A 18 5.52 -7.32 -4.79
C ILE A 18 5.53 -5.90 -5.36
N THR A 19 6.68 -5.24 -5.35
CA THR A 19 6.86 -3.88 -5.88
C THR A 19 6.54 -3.82 -7.36
N ALA A 20 7.05 -4.77 -8.16
CA ALA A 20 6.75 -4.88 -9.58
C ALA A 20 5.25 -5.09 -9.85
N ARG A 21 4.57 -5.90 -9.04
CA ARG A 21 3.12 -6.11 -9.19
C ARG A 21 2.30 -4.89 -8.81
N LEU A 22 2.72 -4.14 -7.80
CA LEU A 22 2.09 -2.86 -7.45
C LEU A 22 2.27 -1.84 -8.58
N GLU A 23 3.46 -1.78 -9.19
CA GLU A 23 3.73 -0.93 -10.35
C GLU A 23 2.88 -1.32 -11.58
N ASP A 24 2.72 -2.62 -11.86
CA ASP A 24 1.84 -3.11 -12.92
C ASP A 24 0.37 -2.67 -12.67
N LEU A 25 -0.08 -2.73 -11.41
CA LEU A 25 -1.43 -2.31 -11.04
C LEU A 25 -1.61 -0.78 -11.17
N ILE A 26 -0.62 0.01 -10.76
CA ILE A 26 -0.62 1.47 -10.95
C ILE A 26 -0.81 1.81 -12.43
N LYS A 27 -0.01 1.21 -13.32
CA LYS A 27 -0.10 1.43 -14.77
C LYS A 27 -1.46 1.03 -15.34
N ALA A 28 -2.03 -0.07 -14.86
CA ALA A 28 -3.36 -0.52 -15.29
C ALA A 28 -4.46 0.49 -14.89
N ILE A 29 -4.37 1.05 -13.67
CA ILE A 29 -5.29 2.09 -13.19
C ILE A 29 -5.12 3.39 -14.00
N GLU A 30 -3.88 3.82 -14.24
CA GLU A 30 -3.59 5.04 -15.01
C GLU A 30 -3.96 4.91 -16.50
N SER A 31 -4.10 3.68 -17.01
CA SER A 31 -4.57 3.39 -18.37
C SER A 31 -6.10 3.26 -18.48
N HIS A 32 -6.82 3.35 -17.36
CA HIS A 32 -8.27 3.24 -17.34
C HIS A 32 -8.92 4.41 -18.09
N SER A 33 -10.01 4.17 -18.82
CA SER A 33 -10.67 5.20 -19.66
C SER A 33 -11.20 6.40 -18.86
N GLN A 34 -11.55 6.18 -17.60
CA GLN A 34 -11.98 7.23 -16.65
C GLN A 34 -10.82 7.88 -15.89
N TRP A 35 -9.57 7.49 -16.16
CA TRP A 35 -8.38 8.16 -15.63
C TRP A 35 -8.08 9.40 -16.49
N THR A 36 -8.74 10.51 -16.18
CA THR A 36 -8.62 11.77 -16.94
C THR A 36 -8.09 12.91 -16.08
N PRO A 37 -6.78 12.98 -15.78
CA PRO A 37 -6.20 14.07 -15.01
C PRO A 37 -6.49 15.45 -15.63
N PRO A 38 -6.74 16.50 -14.82
CA PRO A 38 -6.78 16.48 -13.36
C PRO A 38 -8.10 15.96 -12.76
N ASN A 39 -9.14 15.75 -13.59
CA ASN A 39 -10.48 15.34 -13.17
C ASN A 39 -10.61 13.81 -13.14
N VAL A 40 -9.86 13.17 -12.25
CA VAL A 40 -9.92 11.71 -12.07
C VAL A 40 -11.16 11.34 -11.27
N ASP A 41 -11.82 10.24 -11.64
CA ASP A 41 -12.89 9.65 -10.85
C ASP A 41 -12.44 9.38 -9.39
N ARG A 42 -13.29 9.71 -8.41
CA ARG A 42 -12.91 9.66 -6.99
C ARG A 42 -12.67 8.25 -6.47
N GLY A 43 -13.44 7.26 -6.92
CA GLY A 43 -13.24 5.85 -6.55
C GLY A 43 -11.96 5.30 -7.15
N LEU A 44 -11.69 5.64 -8.42
CA LEU A 44 -10.48 5.24 -9.11
C LEU A 44 -9.23 5.89 -8.49
N PHE A 45 -9.29 7.18 -8.18
CA PHE A 45 -8.22 7.91 -7.50
C PHE A 45 -7.94 7.35 -6.11
N HIS A 46 -9.00 7.01 -5.35
CA HIS A 46 -8.86 6.41 -4.02
C HIS A 46 -8.01 5.13 -4.10
N VAL A 47 -8.39 4.20 -4.98
CA VAL A 47 -7.63 2.95 -5.17
C VAL A 47 -6.20 3.23 -5.63
N TRP A 48 -6.00 4.13 -6.58
CA TRP A 48 -4.67 4.53 -7.05
C TRP A 48 -3.78 5.07 -5.92
N ASP A 49 -4.28 5.99 -5.10
CA ASP A 49 -3.52 6.59 -3.99
C ASP A 49 -3.05 5.53 -2.99
N PHE A 50 -3.91 4.55 -2.69
CA PHE A 50 -3.52 3.41 -1.86
C PHE A 50 -2.41 2.58 -2.50
N VAL A 51 -2.55 2.20 -3.77
CA VAL A 51 -1.54 1.36 -4.45
C VAL A 51 -0.21 2.10 -4.56
N LYS A 52 -0.22 3.41 -4.86
CA LYS A 52 0.99 4.26 -4.90
C LYS A 52 1.70 4.33 -3.55
N ARG A 53 0.95 4.54 -2.46
CA ARG A 53 1.54 4.56 -1.11
C ARG A 53 2.09 3.21 -0.71
N SER A 54 1.38 2.12 -1.01
CA SER A 54 1.88 0.77 -0.76
C SER A 54 3.16 0.49 -1.54
N HIS A 55 3.23 0.88 -2.82
CA HIS A 55 4.43 0.78 -3.63
C HIS A 55 5.60 1.54 -2.99
N TYR A 56 5.38 2.81 -2.63
CA TYR A 56 6.40 3.64 -2.00
C TYR A 56 6.91 3.03 -0.67
N ILE A 57 6.01 2.57 0.21
CA ILE A 57 6.40 1.90 1.46
C ILE A 57 7.30 0.69 1.17
N MET A 58 6.95 -0.13 0.17
CA MET A 58 7.76 -1.29 -0.21
C MET A 58 9.17 -0.90 -0.65
N THR A 59 9.33 0.23 -1.36
CA THR A 59 10.66 0.74 -1.77
C THR A 59 11.49 1.28 -0.60
N GLU A 60 10.84 1.67 0.51
CA GLU A 60 11.51 2.29 1.66
C GLU A 60 11.73 1.32 2.83
N LEU A 61 11.26 0.08 2.77
CA LEU A 61 11.34 -0.88 3.89
C LEU A 61 12.75 -1.03 4.48
N ASP A 62 13.80 -1.08 3.66
CA ASP A 62 15.17 -1.17 4.17
C ASP A 62 15.63 0.13 4.84
N ASN A 63 15.16 1.28 4.35
CA ASN A 63 15.49 2.56 4.96
C ASN A 63 14.81 2.69 6.32
N ILE A 64 13.53 2.29 6.42
CA ILE A 64 12.79 2.23 7.68
C ILE A 64 13.49 1.27 8.65
N ALA A 65 13.81 0.05 8.21
CA ALA A 65 14.45 -0.98 9.06
C ALA A 65 15.81 -0.53 9.59
N ALA A 66 16.60 0.18 8.77
CA ALA A 66 17.93 0.66 9.13
C ALA A 66 17.93 2.06 9.78
N GLY A 67 16.77 2.70 9.98
CA GLY A 67 16.68 4.07 10.49
C GLY A 67 17.30 5.12 9.57
N ARG A 68 17.38 4.85 8.27
CA ARG A 68 17.82 5.82 7.26
C ARG A 68 16.68 6.76 6.90
N LYS A 69 17.04 7.94 6.39
CA LYS A 69 16.08 8.92 5.90
C LYS A 69 15.30 8.36 4.70
N VAL A 70 13.97 8.38 4.81
CA VAL A 70 13.03 8.09 3.72
C VAL A 70 12.78 9.35 2.88
N GLN A 71 12.35 9.20 1.63
CA GLN A 71 12.18 10.35 0.72
C GLN A 71 10.95 11.22 1.06
N HIS A 72 9.82 10.57 1.29
CA HIS A 72 8.49 11.14 1.55
C HIS A 72 7.92 10.62 2.88
N PRO A 73 8.42 11.11 4.04
CA PRO A 73 7.98 10.63 5.34
C PRO A 73 6.47 10.82 5.60
N GLU A 74 5.85 11.82 4.98
CA GLU A 74 4.43 12.13 5.07
C GLU A 74 3.51 11.06 4.44
N GLN A 75 4.05 10.21 3.57
CA GLN A 75 3.29 9.14 2.91
C GLN A 75 3.30 7.82 3.68
N ILE A 76 4.14 7.71 4.72
CA ILE A 76 4.22 6.52 5.58
C ILE A 76 3.25 6.70 6.76
N PRO A 77 2.40 5.70 7.05
CA PRO A 77 1.56 5.73 8.24
C PRO A 77 2.38 6.00 9.50
N LYS A 78 1.88 6.91 10.35
CA LYS A 78 2.47 7.14 11.66
C LYS A 78 2.12 5.95 12.55
N ASN A 79 3.03 4.99 12.66
CA ASN A 79 2.89 3.94 13.66
C ASN A 79 3.17 4.57 15.02
N GLU A 80 2.16 4.64 15.90
CA GLU A 80 2.27 5.24 17.24
C GLU A 80 3.08 4.36 18.22
N GLY A 81 4.14 3.72 17.74
CA GLY A 81 5.08 2.91 18.52
C GLY A 81 6.21 3.78 19.05
N GLU A 82 6.11 4.15 20.32
CA GLU A 82 7.19 4.52 21.24
C GLU A 82 8.31 5.45 20.72
N CYS A 83 8.10 6.76 20.90
CA CYS A 83 9.10 7.71 21.41
C CYS A 83 8.39 9.01 21.87
N ILE A 84 7.50 8.92 22.87
CA ILE A 84 6.86 10.10 23.49
C ILE A 84 7.67 10.58 24.71
N TRP A 85 8.98 10.83 24.61
CA TRP A 85 9.63 11.65 25.66
C TRP A 85 10.79 12.55 25.21
N ALA A 86 10.91 12.86 23.92
CA ALA A 86 11.77 13.98 23.51
C ALA A 86 10.90 15.24 23.38
N TYR A 87 11.03 16.12 24.37
CA TYR A 87 10.53 17.50 24.35
C TYR A 87 11.25 18.27 23.23
N THR A 88 10.87 18.04 21.97
CA THR A 88 11.39 18.79 20.83
C THR A 88 10.30 18.94 19.78
N ILE A 89 9.75 20.14 19.82
CA ILE A 89 8.88 20.83 18.86
C ILE A 89 9.20 20.42 17.40
N PHE A 90 8.17 19.97 16.66
CA PHE A 90 8.14 19.85 15.19
C PHE A 90 9.19 18.92 14.54
N SER A 91 9.07 17.60 14.73
CA SER A 91 9.63 16.66 13.77
C SER A 91 8.70 15.46 13.59
N ALA A 92 8.05 15.39 12.43
CA ALA A 92 7.32 14.20 11.98
C ALA A 92 8.36 13.12 11.63
N THR A 93 8.95 12.51 12.65
CA THR A 93 9.88 11.39 12.46
C THR A 93 9.05 10.14 12.19
N VAL A 94 9.36 9.48 11.09
CA VAL A 94 8.81 8.15 10.79
C VAL A 94 9.40 7.18 11.80
N ALA A 95 8.56 6.34 12.42
CA ALA A 95 9.03 5.27 13.28
C ALA A 95 10.05 4.40 12.50
N SER A 96 11.13 3.97 13.16
CA SER A 96 12.22 3.26 12.49
C SER A 96 12.65 2.02 13.27
N GLY A 97 13.46 1.18 12.63
CA GLY A 97 13.87 -0.12 13.14
C GLY A 97 13.03 -1.27 12.57
N SER A 98 13.45 -2.50 12.84
CA SER A 98 12.82 -3.71 12.29
C SER A 98 11.33 -3.83 12.62
N GLU A 99 10.91 -3.40 13.81
CA GLU A 99 9.50 -3.42 14.23
C GLU A 99 8.66 -2.42 13.42
N ALA A 100 9.16 -1.20 13.24
CA ALA A 100 8.47 -0.20 12.43
C ALA A 100 8.36 -0.63 10.96
N ALA A 101 9.42 -1.22 10.40
CA ALA A 101 9.39 -1.78 9.05
C ALA A 101 8.37 -2.93 8.93
N LEU A 102 8.30 -3.82 9.93
CA LEU A 102 7.32 -4.91 9.96
C LEU A 102 5.89 -4.40 10.05
N ALA A 103 5.64 -3.37 10.87
CA ALA A 103 4.35 -2.71 10.97
C ALA A 103 3.95 -2.05 9.63
N SER A 104 4.87 -1.36 8.96
CA SER A 104 4.64 -0.80 7.62
C SER A 104 4.36 -1.87 6.57
N TYR A 105 5.07 -2.99 6.60
CA TYR A 105 4.80 -4.12 5.69
C TYR A 105 3.43 -4.78 5.98
N THR A 106 3.06 -4.90 7.25
CA THR A 106 1.75 -5.40 7.69
C THR A 106 0.61 -4.51 7.19
N ASP A 107 0.79 -3.18 7.23
CA ASP A 107 -0.13 -2.21 6.67
C ASP A 107 -0.28 -2.39 5.14
N VAL A 108 0.83 -2.57 4.40
CA VAL A 108 0.79 -2.87 2.95
C VAL A 108 -0.02 -4.13 2.66
N CYS A 109 0.20 -5.20 3.42
CA CYS A 109 -0.52 -6.47 3.23
C CYS A 109 -2.02 -6.32 3.49
N THR A 110 -2.39 -5.66 4.59
CA THR A 110 -3.79 -5.43 4.98
C THR A 110 -4.52 -4.54 3.97
N ARG A 111 -3.85 -3.47 3.50
CA ARG A 111 -4.39 -2.57 2.47
C ARG A 111 -4.55 -3.27 1.14
N THR A 112 -3.60 -4.10 0.74
CA THR A 112 -3.71 -4.84 -0.53
C THR A 112 -4.91 -5.77 -0.52
N ILE A 113 -5.17 -6.48 0.59
CA ILE A 113 -6.37 -7.33 0.71
C ILE A 113 -7.63 -6.47 0.56
N THR A 114 -7.70 -5.37 1.31
CA THR A 114 -8.85 -4.44 1.27
C THR A 114 -9.08 -3.88 -0.13
N ILE A 115 -8.02 -3.44 -0.82
CA ILE A 115 -8.08 -2.89 -2.17
C ILE A 115 -8.51 -3.94 -3.18
N ASN A 116 -8.00 -5.17 -3.07
CA ASN A 116 -8.47 -6.26 -3.91
C ASN A 116 -9.97 -6.47 -3.72
N GLU A 117 -10.48 -6.53 -2.48
CA GLU A 117 -11.92 -6.66 -2.26
C GLU A 117 -12.73 -5.49 -2.82
N MET A 118 -12.22 -4.24 -2.75
CA MET A 118 -12.88 -3.09 -3.39
C MET A 118 -12.90 -3.18 -4.92
N ILE A 119 -11.83 -3.67 -5.54
CA ILE A 119 -11.74 -3.85 -6.99
C ILE A 119 -12.65 -4.98 -7.47
N GLN A 120 -12.72 -6.09 -6.72
CA GLN A 120 -13.56 -7.24 -7.03
C GLN A 120 -15.05 -6.99 -6.69
N ASN A 121 -15.32 -6.15 -5.69
CA ASN A 121 -16.67 -5.75 -5.27
C ASN A 121 -16.79 -4.22 -5.12
N PRO A 122 -16.97 -3.49 -6.24
CA PRO A 122 -17.02 -2.02 -6.25
C PRO A 122 -18.14 -1.39 -5.41
N ARG A 123 -19.14 -2.17 -4.96
CA ARG A 123 -20.15 -1.69 -4.00
C ARG A 123 -19.52 -1.22 -2.68
N MET A 124 -18.36 -1.74 -2.30
CA MET A 124 -17.62 -1.29 -1.12
C MET A 124 -17.18 0.17 -1.24
N LEU A 125 -16.88 0.66 -2.46
CA LEU A 125 -16.56 2.07 -2.68
C LEU A 125 -17.77 2.97 -2.41
N VAL A 126 -18.96 2.53 -2.83
CA VAL A 126 -20.21 3.26 -2.58
C VAL A 126 -20.51 3.38 -1.08
N MET A 127 -20.21 2.33 -0.29
CA MET A 127 -20.34 2.37 1.17
C MET A 127 -19.40 3.40 1.82
N LEU A 128 -18.31 3.77 1.14
CA LEU A 128 -17.38 4.83 1.54
C LEU A 128 -17.74 6.21 0.96
N GLY A 129 -18.90 6.34 0.31
CA GLY A 129 -19.33 7.58 -0.33
C GLY A 129 -18.55 7.91 -1.61
N LEU A 130 -17.96 6.90 -2.26
CA LEU A 130 -17.23 7.02 -3.52
C LEU A 130 -18.09 6.54 -4.70
N SER A 131 -17.63 6.84 -5.92
CA SER A 131 -18.26 6.38 -7.15
C SER A 131 -18.15 4.85 -7.30
N ASN A 132 -19.17 4.26 -7.89
CA ASN A 132 -19.14 2.86 -8.31
C ASN A 132 -18.37 2.76 -9.62
N VAL A 133 -17.11 2.32 -9.56
CA VAL A 133 -16.22 2.20 -10.72
C VAL A 133 -16.27 0.77 -11.26
N ASP A 134 -16.40 0.63 -12.58
CA ASP A 134 -16.10 -0.63 -13.25
C ASP A 134 -14.61 -0.66 -13.55
N PHE A 135 -13.84 -1.44 -12.79
CA PHE A 135 -12.38 -1.50 -12.94
C PHE A 135 -11.92 -2.30 -14.18
N GLY A 136 -12.79 -3.11 -14.77
CA GLY A 136 -12.43 -4.01 -15.86
C GLY A 136 -11.46 -5.14 -15.48
N SER A 137 -11.29 -6.10 -16.39
CA SER A 137 -10.51 -7.33 -16.13
C SER A 137 -9.02 -7.07 -15.90
N ALA A 138 -8.43 -6.09 -16.61
CA ALA A 138 -7.00 -5.79 -16.49
C ALA A 138 -6.63 -5.36 -15.05
N ILE A 139 -7.39 -4.45 -14.44
CA ILE A 139 -7.13 -4.00 -13.07
C ILE A 139 -7.45 -5.12 -12.07
N GLN A 140 -8.53 -5.88 -12.28
CA GLN A 140 -8.89 -7.03 -11.45
C GLN A 140 -7.79 -8.10 -11.41
N GLU A 141 -7.25 -8.47 -12.58
CA GLU A 141 -6.16 -9.45 -12.70
C GLU A 141 -4.88 -8.96 -12.02
N LYS A 142 -4.50 -7.69 -12.23
CA LYS A 142 -3.30 -7.13 -11.58
C LYS A 142 -3.46 -7.01 -10.08
N SER A 143 -4.64 -6.64 -9.58
CA SER A 143 -4.92 -6.60 -8.14
C SER A 143 -4.81 -7.99 -7.50
N ALA A 144 -5.38 -9.01 -8.14
CA ALA A 144 -5.24 -10.39 -7.69
C ALA A 144 -3.77 -10.85 -7.69
N ALA A 145 -2.99 -10.45 -8.69
CA ALA A 145 -1.56 -10.78 -8.76
C ALA A 145 -0.75 -10.15 -7.61
N VAL A 146 -1.07 -8.93 -7.17
CA VAL A 146 -0.45 -8.34 -5.96
C VAL A 146 -0.83 -9.16 -4.71
N LYS A 147 -2.11 -9.52 -4.56
CA LYS A 147 -2.59 -10.33 -3.43
C LYS A 147 -1.88 -11.69 -3.36
N GLU A 148 -1.72 -12.38 -4.49
CA GLU A 148 -1.00 -13.65 -4.54
C GLU A 148 0.51 -13.49 -4.29
N ALA A 149 1.14 -12.40 -4.75
CA ALA A 149 2.54 -12.12 -4.44
C ALA A 149 2.76 -11.93 -2.93
N ILE A 150 1.87 -11.18 -2.26
CA ILE A 150 1.91 -10.99 -0.80
C ILE A 150 1.65 -12.31 -0.07
N LYS A 151 0.68 -13.10 -0.52
CA LYS A 151 0.41 -14.42 0.06
C LYS A 151 1.59 -15.38 -0.10
N SER A 152 2.33 -15.30 -1.21
CA SER A 152 3.52 -16.14 -1.43
C SER A 152 4.73 -15.70 -0.59
N ALA A 153 4.71 -14.46 -0.07
CA ALA A 153 5.78 -13.89 0.74
C ALA A 153 5.59 -14.09 2.25
N ASN A 154 4.43 -14.60 2.69
CA ASN A 154 4.05 -14.75 4.10
C ASN A 154 3.65 -16.19 4.42
#